data_AF-A0AAW1TQN0-F1
#
_entry.id   AF-A0AAW1TQN0-F1
#
_cell.length_a   1.000
_cell.length_b   1.000
_cell.length_c   1.000
_cell.angle_alpha   90.00
_cell.angle_beta   90.00
_cell.angle_gamma   90.00
#
_symmetry.space_group_name_H-M   'P 1'
#
loop_
_entity.id
_entity.type
_entity.pdbx_description
1 polymer ?
#
loop_
_entity_poly.entity_id
_entity_poly.type
_entity_poly.pdbx_seq_one_letter_code
_entity_poly.pdbx_strand_id
1 'polypeptide(L)'
;MITFLSTLGITENSVHYWIEHSDKGMTRKQEVTQTLTEIRTKDCVTFLKKVFDDLPKMPSNYCRASSTKLYLETVVQSKLKLYNLYGEKCNEQQENSTSR
;
A
#
# COMPACT_ATOMS: atom_id res chain seq x y z
N MET A 1 20.73 35.06 -8.52
CA MET A 1 19.59 34.15 -8.31
C MET A 1 19.43 34.00 -6.81
N ILE A 2 18.33 34.50 -6.24
CA ILE A 2 18.07 34.40 -4.79
C ILE A 2 17.62 32.97 -4.51
N THR A 3 18.35 32.23 -3.67
CA THR A 3 17.97 30.86 -3.28
C THR A 3 16.88 30.94 -2.20
N PHE A 4 15.94 30.00 -2.21
CA PHE A 4 14.84 29.95 -1.21
C PHE A 4 15.36 30.05 0.24
N LEU A 5 16.50 29.42 0.54
CA LEU A 5 17.13 29.46 1.86
C LEU A 5 17.54 30.89 2.28
N SER A 6 18.00 31.71 1.34
CA SER A 6 18.37 33.10 1.62
C SER A 6 17.17 33.98 1.99
N THR A 7 15.97 33.66 1.50
CA THR A 7 14.73 34.36 1.89
C THR A 7 14.33 34.07 3.33
N LEU A 8 14.70 32.90 3.85
CA LEU A 8 14.47 32.49 5.22
C LEU A 8 15.62 32.87 6.17
N GLY A 9 16.69 33.48 5.64
CA GLY A 9 17.90 33.79 6.41
C GLY A 9 18.67 32.54 6.85
N ILE A 10 18.45 31.39 6.21
CA ILE A 10 19.08 30.12 6.55
C ILE A 10 20.26 29.88 5.61
N THR A 11 21.39 29.45 6.17
CA THR A 11 22.55 29.06 5.37
C THR A 11 22.47 27.58 5.00
N GLU A 12 23.03 27.23 3.85
CA GLU A 12 23.12 25.84 3.38
C GLU A 12 23.81 24.93 4.42
N ASN A 13 24.91 25.40 5.02
CA ASN A 13 25.64 24.67 6.06
C ASN A 13 24.77 24.36 7.29
N SER A 14 23.86 25.27 7.67
CA SER A 14 22.93 25.03 8.77
C SER A 14 21.99 23.87 8.47
N VAL A 15 21.49 23.77 7.23
CA VAL A 15 20.60 22.67 6.81
C VAL A 15 21.37 21.34 6.80
N HIS A 16 22.59 21.32 6.26
CA HIS A 16 23.44 20.13 6.27
C HIS A 16 23.72 19.65 7.69
N TYR A 17 24.08 20.56 8.60
CA TYR A 17 24.34 20.24 9.99
C TYR A 17 23.13 19.58 10.67
N TRP A 18 21.92 20.10 10.44
CA TRP A 18 20.69 19.51 10.99
C TRP A 18 20.40 18.12 10.42
N ILE A 19 20.67 17.88 9.14
CA ILE A 19 20.48 16.55 8.54
C ILE A 19 21.44 15.53 9.19
N GLU A 20 22.69 15.91 9.42
CA GLU A 20 23.71 15.03 9.98
C GLU A 20 23.53 14.76 11.48
N HIS A 21 23.00 15.73 12.23
CA HIS A 21 22.88 15.66 13.70
C HIS A 21 21.44 15.44 14.17
N SER A 22 20.49 15.17 13.27
CA SER A 22 19.13 14.84 13.67
C SER A 22 19.02 13.39 14.10
N ASP A 23 18.71 13.18 15.38
CA ASP A 23 18.36 11.88 15.96
C ASP A 23 17.01 11.34 15.43
N LYS A 24 16.16 12.22 14.90
CA LYS A 24 14.81 11.89 14.40
C LYS A 24 14.53 12.60 13.08
N GLY A 25 15.04 12.05 11.99
CA GLY A 25 14.70 12.47 10.62
C GLY A 25 13.52 11.71 10.02
N MET A 26 13.00 12.18 8.89
CA MET A 26 12.29 11.30 7.96
C MET A 26 13.26 10.18 7.56
N THR A 27 12.86 8.93 7.75
CA THR A 27 13.67 7.79 7.32
C THR A 27 14.03 7.98 5.85
N ARG A 28 15.34 7.95 5.53
CA ARG A 28 15.79 7.83 4.14
C ARG A 28 14.97 6.68 3.56
N LYS A 29 14.31 6.91 2.41
CA LYS A 29 13.56 5.88 1.70
C LYS A 29 14.53 4.75 1.44
N GLN A 30 14.57 3.77 2.35
CA GLN A 30 15.24 2.52 2.11
C GLN A 30 14.48 1.98 0.92
N GLU A 31 15.16 1.78 -0.20
CA GLU A 31 14.68 0.78 -1.12
C GLU A 31 14.59 -0.48 -0.27
N VAL A 32 13.36 -0.84 0.08
CA VAL A 32 13.07 -2.03 0.84
C VAL A 32 13.58 -3.15 -0.04
N THR A 33 14.82 -3.58 0.20
CA THR A 33 15.35 -4.80 -0.39
C THR A 33 14.41 -5.88 0.13
N GLN A 34 13.62 -6.38 -0.80
CA GLN A 34 12.49 -7.27 -0.57
C GLN A 34 13.00 -8.56 0.10
N THR A 35 13.02 -8.62 1.43
CA THR A 35 13.43 -9.86 2.13
C THR A 35 12.38 -10.34 3.14
N LEU A 36 11.19 -9.72 3.15
CA LEU A 36 10.02 -10.23 3.88
C LEU A 36 8.90 -10.75 2.96
N THR A 37 9.07 -10.63 1.64
CA THR A 37 8.03 -10.99 0.65
C THR A 37 8.15 -12.42 0.14
N GLU A 38 9.29 -13.09 0.35
CA GLU A 38 9.54 -14.44 -0.14
C GLU A 38 8.88 -15.54 0.70
N ILE A 39 8.40 -15.21 1.92
CA ILE A 39 7.68 -16.14 2.82
C ILE A 39 6.16 -16.02 2.62
N ARG A 40 5.70 -15.75 1.39
CA ARG A 40 4.34 -16.08 0.98
C ARG A 40 4.47 -17.15 -0.08
N THR A 41 4.10 -18.38 0.26
CA THR A 41 4.03 -19.48 -0.70
C THR A 41 3.28 -19.00 -1.94
N LYS A 42 3.82 -19.28 -3.12
CA LYS A 42 3.24 -18.83 -4.41
C LYS A 42 1.75 -19.18 -4.48
N ASP A 43 1.38 -20.33 -3.92
CA ASP A 43 0.02 -20.84 -3.86
C ASP A 43 -0.93 -19.90 -3.12
N CYS A 44 -0.55 -19.37 -1.96
CA CYS A 44 -1.37 -18.43 -1.20
C CYS A 44 -1.62 -17.12 -1.96
N VAL A 45 -0.63 -16.64 -2.72
CA VAL A 45 -0.80 -15.43 -3.55
C VAL A 45 -1.77 -15.71 -4.71
N THR A 46 -1.71 -16.91 -5.29
CA THR A 46 -2.62 -17.30 -6.36
C THR A 46 -4.06 -17.49 -5.87
N PHE A 47 -4.26 -18.08 -4.70
CA PHE A 47 -5.58 -18.22 -4.07
C PHE A 47 -6.18 -16.84 -3.78
N LEU A 48 -5.41 -15.97 -3.13
CA LEU A 48 -5.87 -14.62 -2.82
C LEU A 48 -6.23 -13.83 -4.08
N LYS A 49 -5.48 -14.01 -5.17
CA LYS A 49 -5.79 -13.38 -6.46
C LYS A 49 -7.10 -13.90 -7.05
N LYS A 50 -7.35 -15.21 -6.99
CA LYS A 50 -8.64 -15.80 -7.41
C LYS A 50 -9.80 -15.23 -6.60
N VAL A 51 -9.67 -15.15 -5.28
CA VAL A 51 -10.70 -14.56 -4.42
C VAL A 51 -10.95 -13.10 -4.82
N PHE A 52 -9.90 -12.29 -5.02
CA PHE A 52 -10.06 -10.92 -5.50
C PHE A 52 -10.66 -10.81 -6.90
N ASP A 53 -10.46 -11.83 -7.74
CA ASP A 53 -11.02 -11.85 -9.07
C ASP A 53 -12.53 -12.12 -9.09
N ASP A 54 -13.02 -12.92 -8.14
CA ASP A 54 -14.44 -13.25 -7.94
C ASP A 54 -15.23 -12.12 -7.26
N LEU A 55 -14.57 -11.12 -6.67
CA LEU A 55 -15.28 -10.01 -6.05
C LEU A 55 -16.03 -9.15 -7.07
N PRO A 56 -17.18 -8.57 -6.67
CA PRO A 56 -17.92 -7.67 -7.53
C PRO A 56 -17.12 -6.40 -7.81
N LYS A 57 -16.78 -6.22 -9.09
CA LYS A 57 -15.97 -5.10 -9.60
C LYS A 57 -16.88 -4.12 -10.34
N MET A 58 -16.67 -2.83 -10.09
CA MET A 58 -17.36 -1.75 -10.78
C MET A 58 -16.35 -0.85 -11.51
N PRO A 59 -16.60 -0.44 -12.77
CA PRO A 59 -15.73 0.50 -13.45
C PRO A 59 -15.72 1.87 -12.74
N SER A 60 -14.58 2.56 -12.81
CA SER A 60 -14.43 3.90 -12.27
C SER A 60 -15.15 4.93 -13.14
N ASN A 61 -16.46 5.09 -12.98
CA ASN A 61 -17.25 6.04 -13.78
C ASN A 61 -16.87 7.52 -13.53
N TYR A 62 -16.11 7.80 -12.47
CA TYR A 62 -15.72 9.15 -12.07
C TYR A 62 -14.34 9.61 -12.55
N CYS A 63 -13.49 8.71 -13.04
CA CYS A 63 -12.18 9.09 -13.57
C CYS A 63 -12.28 9.32 -15.09
N ARG A 64 -12.48 10.57 -15.49
CA ARG A 64 -12.21 11.00 -16.88
C ARG A 64 -10.72 10.81 -17.16
N ALA A 65 -10.40 10.17 -18.28
CA ALA A 65 -9.08 9.73 -18.78
C ALA A 65 -8.62 8.32 -18.36
N SER A 66 -8.79 7.36 -19.29
CA SER A 66 -8.03 6.10 -19.47
C SER A 66 -7.57 5.34 -18.20
N SER A 67 -8.42 5.23 -17.20
CA SER A 67 -8.13 4.48 -15.98
C SER A 67 -8.62 3.04 -16.12
N THR A 68 -7.72 2.07 -15.96
CA THR A 68 -8.06 0.63 -15.80
C THR A 68 -8.41 0.27 -14.35
N LYS A 69 -8.58 1.27 -13.47
CA LYS A 69 -8.88 1.04 -12.05
C LYS A 69 -10.30 0.51 -11.89
N LEU A 70 -10.41 -0.63 -11.22
CA LEU A 70 -11.67 -1.24 -10.81
C LEU A 70 -11.93 -0.88 -9.35
N TYR A 71 -13.17 -0.53 -9.04
CA TYR A 71 -13.61 -0.23 -7.69
C TYR A 71 -14.41 -1.40 -7.16
N LEU A 72 -14.36 -1.61 -5.85
CA LEU A 72 -15.24 -2.56 -5.19
C LEU A 72 -16.67 -2.01 -5.23
N GLU A 73 -17.64 -2.87 -5.50
CA GLU A 73 -19.04 -2.47 -5.46
C GLU A 73 -19.45 -2.04 -4.03
N THR A 74 -20.43 -1.14 -3.93
CA THR A 74 -20.91 -0.58 -2.65
C THR A 74 -21.49 -1.62 -1.68
N VAL A 75 -21.63 -2.87 -2.11
CA VAL A 75 -22.02 -4.01 -1.27
C VAL A 75 -20.99 -4.26 -0.16
N VAL A 76 -19.72 -3.95 -0.40
CA VAL A 76 -18.63 -4.08 0.58
C VAL A 76 -18.32 -2.71 1.19
N GLN A 77 -19.06 -2.36 2.23
CA GLN A 77 -18.99 -1.04 2.86
C GLN A 77 -17.84 -0.88 3.87
N SER A 78 -17.22 -1.99 4.29
CA SER A 78 -16.17 -1.98 5.31
C SER A 78 -15.10 -3.03 5.02
N LYS A 79 -13.86 -2.71 5.39
CA LYS A 79 -12.74 -3.65 5.37
C LYS A 79 -13.01 -4.89 6.22
N LEU A 80 -13.78 -4.75 7.30
CA LEU A 80 -14.18 -5.89 8.13
C LEU A 80 -15.07 -6.88 7.38
N LYS A 81 -16.02 -6.36 6.58
CA LYS A 81 -16.90 -7.20 5.76
C LYS A 81 -16.12 -7.94 4.67
N LEU A 82 -15.13 -7.27 4.08
CA LEU A 82 -14.20 -7.88 3.13
C LEU A 82 -13.39 -9.02 3.77
N TYR A 83 -12.90 -8.80 4.99
CA TYR A 83 -12.16 -9.80 5.75
C TYR A 83 -13.03 -11.02 6.08
N ASN A 84 -14.27 -10.80 6.51
CA ASN A 84 -15.20 -11.89 6.82
C ASN A 84 -15.50 -12.73 5.56
N LEU A 85 -15.75 -12.09 4.42
CA LEU A 85 -15.98 -12.77 3.14
C LEU A 85 -14.77 -13.62 2.73
N TYR A 86 -13.55 -13.10 2.94
CA TYR A 86 -12.32 -13.87 2.72
C TYR A 86 -12.24 -15.08 3.64
N GLY A 87 -12.54 -14.91 4.93
CA GLY A 87 -12.57 -16.01 5.90
C GLY A 87 -13.59 -17.10 5.53
N GLU A 88 -14.78 -16.71 5.07
CA GLU A 88 -15.79 -17.65 4.55
C GLU A 88 -15.25 -18.44 3.34
N LYS A 89 -14.59 -17.75 2.39
CA LYS A 89 -13.97 -18.39 1.22
C LYS A 89 -12.83 -19.35 1.58
N CYS A 90 -12.02 -19.02 2.58
CA CYS A 90 -10.99 -19.92 3.11
C CYS A 90 -11.60 -21.19 3.72
N ASN A 91 -12.69 -21.04 4.48
CA ASN A 91 -13.39 -22.17 5.08
C ASN A 91 -14.04 -23.09 4.03
N GLU A 92 -14.62 -22.51 2.96
CA GLU A 92 -15.19 -23.26 1.83
C GLU A 92 -14.14 -24.10 1.08
N GLN A 93 -12.91 -23.60 0.97
CA GLN A 93 -11.83 -24.23 0.19
C GLN A 93 -10.87 -25.08 1.05
N GLN A 94 -11.10 -25.20 2.37
CA GLN A 94 -10.22 -25.86 3.34
C GLN A 94 -8.76 -25.36 3.28
N GLU A 95 -8.55 -24.08 2.93
CA GLU A 95 -7.23 -23.45 2.99
C GLU A 95 -7.04 -22.73 4.33
N ASN A 96 -5.84 -22.86 4.90
CA ASN A 96 -5.49 -22.15 6.14
C ASN A 96 -5.55 -20.64 5.90
N SER A 97 -6.32 -19.93 6.73
CA SER A 97 -6.39 -18.47 6.69
C SER A 97 -4.99 -17.87 6.79
N THR A 98 -4.60 -17.09 5.77
CA THR A 98 -3.30 -16.41 5.71
C THR A 98 -3.22 -15.19 6.63
N SER A 99 -4.28 -14.92 7.40
CA SER A 99 -4.36 -13.82 8.33
C SER A 99 -3.88 -14.27 9.71
N ARG A 100 -2.89 -13.53 10.21
CA ARG A 100 -2.19 -13.79 11.47
C ARG A 100 -2.93 -13.15 12.65
#